data_AF-A0A8C3XXF3-F1
#
_entry.id   AF-A0A8C3XXF3-F1
#
_cell.length_a   1.000
_cell.length_b   1.000
_cell.length_c   1.000
_cell.angle_alpha   90.00
_cell.angle_beta   90.00
_cell.angle_gamma   90.00
#
_symmetry.space_group_name_H-M   'P 1'
#
loop_
_entity.id
_entity.type
_entity.pdbx_description
1 polymer ?
#
loop_
_entity_poly.entity_id
_entity_poly.type
_entity_poly.pdbx_seq_one_letter_code
_entity_poly.pdbx_strand_id
1 'polypeptide(L)'
;MKRERVKRRLHMFWHKVIPLSCIEYNENWKTKFENSDPFLNRRRANDFIQADSRLRAIAQERIRERSKAPYEHQRELCEDYYPCEMYAHRHGYPAAYKHYFGGRRRTK
;
A
#
# COMPACT_ATOMS: atom_id res chain seq x y z
N MET A 1 -45.33 27.61 -24.15
CA MET A 1 -44.00 27.10 -24.54
C MET A 1 -43.02 27.16 -23.36
N LYS A 2 -42.93 26.10 -22.53
CA LYS A 2 -41.92 25.99 -21.44
C LYS A 2 -41.50 24.53 -21.23
N ARG A 3 -41.13 23.83 -22.32
CA ARG A 3 -40.88 22.38 -22.28
C ARG A 3 -39.61 21.98 -23.05
N GLU A 4 -38.50 22.69 -22.86
CA GLU A 4 -37.28 22.40 -23.66
C GLU A 4 -35.95 22.79 -23.02
N ARG A 5 -35.88 22.91 -21.69
CA ARG A 5 -34.63 23.27 -20.99
C ARG A 5 -34.14 22.29 -19.92
N VAL A 6 -34.72 21.09 -19.83
CA VAL A 6 -34.33 20.09 -18.81
C VAL A 6 -33.50 18.92 -19.38
N LYS A 7 -33.58 18.64 -20.69
CA LYS A 7 -32.90 17.48 -21.30
C LYS A 7 -31.40 17.64 -21.59
N ARG A 8 -30.80 18.83 -21.44
CA ARG A 8 -29.36 19.05 -21.70
C ARG A 8 -28.47 19.06 -20.45
N ARG A 9 -29.04 18.90 -19.25
CA ARG A 9 -28.26 18.88 -17.99
C ARG A 9 -27.94 17.48 -17.47
N LEU A 10 -28.59 16.43 -18.00
CA LEU A 10 -28.35 15.05 -17.57
C LEU A 10 -27.21 14.32 -18.30
N HIS A 11 -26.69 14.85 -19.42
CA HIS A 11 -25.66 14.17 -20.20
C HIS A 11 -24.21 14.46 -19.77
N MET A 12 -24.00 15.35 -18.79
CA MET A 12 -22.66 15.77 -18.33
C MET A 12 -22.21 15.13 -17.02
N PHE A 13 -23.01 14.22 -16.43
CA PHE A 13 -22.69 13.54 -15.18
C PHE A 13 -22.35 12.05 -15.33
N TRP A 14 -22.46 11.50 -16.55
CA TRP A 14 -22.21 10.08 -16.82
C TRP A 14 -20.77 9.72 -17.21
N HIS A 15 -19.84 10.70 -17.18
CA HIS A 15 -18.46 10.53 -17.62
C HIS A 15 -17.43 10.84 -16.53
N LYS A 16 -17.70 10.46 -15.28
CA LYS A 16 -16.65 10.37 -14.25
C LYS A 16 -16.83 9.12 -13.41
N VAL A 17 -17.03 7.98 -14.06
CA VAL A 17 -16.55 6.72 -13.48
C VAL A 17 -15.05 6.75 -13.71
N ILE A 18 -14.31 7.20 -12.70
CA ILE A 18 -12.87 7.04 -12.65
C ILE A 18 -12.67 5.52 -12.66
N PRO A 19 -12.08 4.92 -13.72
CA PRO A 19 -11.74 3.53 -13.65
C PRO A 19 -10.83 3.38 -12.44
N LEU A 20 -11.13 2.38 -11.61
CA LEU A 20 -10.20 1.86 -10.62
C LEU A 20 -9.03 1.28 -11.43
N SER A 21 -8.19 2.16 -11.99
CA SER A 21 -6.94 1.78 -12.62
C SER A 21 -6.20 1.10 -11.50
N CYS A 22 -6.03 -0.22 -11.65
CA CYS A 22 -5.09 -0.98 -10.86
C CYS A 22 -3.87 -0.09 -10.71
N ILE A 23 -3.50 0.23 -9.47
CA ILE A 23 -2.19 0.79 -9.21
C ILE A 23 -1.24 -0.27 -9.75
N GLU A 24 -0.67 -0.04 -10.93
CA GLU A 24 0.48 -0.78 -11.38
C GLU A 24 1.53 -0.52 -10.30
N TYR A 25 1.69 -1.51 -9.41
CA TYR A 25 2.85 -1.59 -8.57
C TYR A 25 4.02 -1.51 -9.54
N ASN A 26 4.76 -0.42 -9.49
CA ASN A 26 5.93 -0.21 -10.31
C ASN A 26 6.81 -1.46 -10.25
N GLU A 27 6.81 -2.29 -11.30
CA GLU A 27 7.54 -3.56 -11.33
C GLU A 27 9.06 -3.36 -11.35
N ASN A 28 9.51 -2.11 -11.36
CA ASN A 28 10.91 -1.74 -11.31
C ASN A 28 11.66 -2.24 -10.06
N TRP A 29 10.96 -2.59 -8.96
CA TRP A 29 11.64 -3.21 -7.82
C TRP A 29 11.98 -4.69 -8.06
N LYS A 30 11.17 -5.42 -8.84
CA LYS A 30 11.43 -6.82 -9.22
C LYS A 30 12.63 -6.91 -10.16
N THR A 31 12.68 -6.06 -11.19
CA THR A 31 13.81 -6.01 -12.13
C THR A 31 15.12 -5.60 -11.46
N LYS A 32 15.06 -4.79 -10.41
CA LYS A 32 16.23 -4.40 -9.61
C LYS A 32 16.74 -5.55 -8.72
N PHE A 33 15.84 -6.37 -8.18
CA PHE A 33 16.20 -7.54 -7.38
C PHE A 33 16.73 -8.68 -8.24
N GLU A 34 16.14 -8.93 -9.41
CA GLU A 34 16.51 -10.03 -10.30
C GLU A 34 17.90 -9.86 -10.95
N ASN A 35 18.34 -8.62 -11.15
CA ASN A 35 19.70 -8.29 -11.62
C ASN A 35 20.70 -7.98 -10.49
N SER A 36 20.29 -8.09 -9.23
CA SER A 36 21.17 -7.88 -8.08
C SER A 36 21.48 -9.23 -7.42
N ASP A 37 22.74 -9.63 -7.49
CA ASP A 37 23.26 -10.78 -6.76
C ASP A 37 22.81 -10.68 -5.28
N PRO A 38 22.12 -11.70 -4.71
CA PRO A 38 21.59 -11.64 -3.34
C PRO A 38 22.70 -11.51 -2.29
N PHE A 39 23.96 -11.75 -2.69
CA PHE A 39 25.13 -11.61 -1.86
C PHE A 39 25.92 -10.33 -2.19
N LEU A 40 25.92 -9.39 -1.24
CA LEU A 40 26.74 -8.20 -1.32
C LEU A 40 28.21 -8.58 -1.09
N ASN A 41 29.10 -8.14 -1.99
CA ASN A 41 30.54 -8.27 -1.74
C ASN A 41 30.98 -7.40 -0.53
N ARG A 42 32.10 -7.76 0.11
CA ARG A 42 32.59 -7.06 1.33
C ARG A 42 32.74 -5.55 1.15
N ARG A 43 33.10 -5.08 -0.05
CA ARG A 43 33.27 -3.64 -0.33
C ARG A 43 31.93 -2.92 -0.36
N ARG A 44 30.93 -3.46 -1.04
CA ARG A 44 29.56 -2.93 -1.08
C ARG A 44 28.86 -3.03 0.26
N ALA A 45 29.13 -4.07 1.06
CA ALA A 45 28.58 -4.20 2.40
C ALA A 45 29.05 -3.06 3.33
N ASN A 46 30.31 -2.62 3.20
CA ASN A 46 30.85 -1.51 4.01
C ASN A 46 30.13 -0.18 3.73
N ASP A 47 29.62 0.03 2.51
CA ASP A 47 28.85 1.24 2.17
C ASP A 47 27.57 1.37 3.00
N PHE A 48 26.99 0.25 3.45
CA PHE A 48 25.80 0.25 4.33
C PHE A 48 26.13 0.47 5.82
N ILE A 49 27.40 0.30 6.23
CA ILE A 49 27.85 0.48 7.61
C ILE A 49 28.26 1.93 7.88
N GLN A 50 28.53 2.71 6.83
CA GLN A 50 28.97 4.09 6.95
C GLN A 50 27.93 4.98 7.67
N ALA A 51 28.37 5.86 8.57
CA ALA A 51 27.46 6.64 9.41
C ALA A 51 26.53 7.57 8.60
N ASP A 52 27.02 8.17 7.51
CA ASP A 52 26.22 9.06 6.65
C ASP A 52 25.15 8.29 5.86
N SER A 53 25.50 7.13 5.29
CA SER A 53 24.56 6.28 4.57
C SER A 53 23.48 5.73 5.50
N ARG A 54 23.84 5.40 6.76
CA ARG A 54 22.89 5.00 7.80
C ARG A 54 21.86 6.08 8.11
N LEU A 55 22.27 7.36 8.24
CA LEU A 55 21.33 8.45 8.48
C LEU A 55 20.37 8.67 7.30
N ARG A 56 20.87 8.58 6.07
CA ARG A 56 20.04 8.66 4.86
C ARG A 56 19.05 7.50 4.78
N ALA A 57 19.48 6.28 5.07
CA ALA A 57 18.60 5.11 5.12
C ALA A 57 17.50 5.26 6.17
N ILE A 58 17.83 5.72 7.39
CA ILE A 58 16.84 5.99 8.44
C ILE A 58 15.83 7.05 7.99
N ALA A 59 16.30 8.13 7.34
CA ALA A 59 15.41 9.17 6.83
C ALA A 59 14.49 8.64 5.72
N GLN A 60 15.00 7.82 4.80
CA GLN A 60 14.21 7.19 3.74
C GLN A 60 13.17 6.23 4.32
N GLU A 61 13.54 5.39 5.29
CA GLU A 61 12.59 4.51 5.97
C GLU A 61 11.50 5.30 6.71
N ARG A 62 11.82 6.42 7.37
CA ARG A 62 10.78 7.28 7.97
C ARG A 62 9.81 7.86 6.93
N ILE A 63 10.31 8.28 5.77
CA ILE A 63 9.46 8.80 4.69
C ILE A 63 8.57 7.68 4.15
N ARG A 64 9.12 6.47 3.99
CA ARG A 64 8.38 5.27 3.57
C ARG A 64 7.29 4.91 4.56
N GLU A 65 7.62 4.83 5.85
CA GLU A 65 6.65 4.57 6.93
C GLU A 65 5.53 5.62 6.97
N ARG A 66 5.85 6.89 6.71
CA ARG A 66 4.87 7.97 6.67
C ARG A 66 3.97 7.95 5.44
N SER A 67 4.47 7.42 4.33
CA SER A 67 3.74 7.28 3.06
C SER A 67 3.11 5.90 2.87
N LYS A 68 3.27 5.02 3.86
CA LYS A 68 2.70 3.67 3.89
C LYS A 68 1.19 3.73 3.71
N ALA A 69 0.66 2.89 2.82
CA ALA A 69 -0.76 2.92 2.52
C ALA A 69 -1.57 2.30 3.69
N PRO A 70 -2.82 2.75 3.93
CA PRO A 70 -3.63 2.21 5.02
C PRO A 70 -3.84 0.69 4.96
N TYR A 71 -3.88 0.10 3.76
CA TYR A 71 -4.01 -1.35 3.59
C TYR A 71 -2.72 -2.10 3.95
N GLU A 72 -1.55 -1.49 3.75
CA GLU A 72 -0.25 -2.08 4.16
C GLU A 72 -0.18 -2.13 5.68
N HIS A 73 -0.61 -1.06 6.36
CA HIS A 73 -0.68 -1.05 7.82
C HIS A 73 -1.66 -2.10 8.37
N GLN A 74 -2.82 -2.29 7.73
CA GLN A 74 -3.76 -3.34 8.13
C GLN A 74 -3.19 -4.75 7.94
N ARG A 75 -2.41 -4.94 6.87
CA ARG A 75 -1.71 -6.20 6.59
C ARG A 75 -0.65 -6.48 7.65
N GLU A 76 0.22 -5.52 7.95
CA GLU A 76 1.26 -5.65 8.97
C GLU A 76 0.67 -6.01 10.33
N LEU A 77 -0.39 -5.31 10.76
CA LEU A 77 -1.10 -5.63 12.00
C LEU A 77 -1.67 -7.06 12.04
N CYS A 78 -2.02 -7.61 10.88
CA CYS A 78 -2.55 -8.96 10.77
C CYS A 78 -1.43 -10.01 10.77
N GLU A 79 -0.28 -9.70 10.17
CA GLU A 79 0.95 -10.52 10.22
C GLU A 79 1.50 -10.61 11.65
N ASP A 80 1.45 -9.51 12.41
CA ASP A 80 1.87 -9.48 13.82
C ASP A 80 0.96 -10.30 14.76
N TYR A 81 -0.26 -10.65 14.30
CA TYR A 81 -1.23 -11.40 15.10
C TYR A 81 -1.55 -12.74 14.44
N TYR A 82 -0.86 -13.80 14.89
CA TYR A 82 -0.92 -15.15 14.32
C TYR A 82 -2.34 -15.67 13.96
N PRO A 83 -3.39 -15.47 14.80
CA PRO A 83 -4.75 -15.87 14.40
C PRO A 83 -5.29 -15.10 13.18
N CYS A 84 -4.97 -13.81 13.05
CA CYS A 84 -5.32 -13.02 11.87
C CYS A 84 -4.54 -13.47 10.64
N GLU A 85 -3.23 -13.69 10.76
CA GLU A 85 -2.38 -14.19 9.67
C GLU A 85 -2.93 -15.52 9.10
N MET A 86 -3.21 -16.51 9.97
CA MET A 86 -3.77 -17.80 9.57
C MET A 86 -5.15 -17.71 8.91
N TYR A 87 -5.95 -16.70 9.27
CA TYR A 87 -7.23 -16.43 8.62
C TYR A 87 -7.03 -15.70 7.28
N ALA A 88 -6.06 -14.78 7.21
CA ALA A 88 -5.71 -14.03 6.00
C ALA A 88 -5.21 -14.95 4.88
N HIS A 89 -4.50 -16.02 5.20
CA HIS A 89 -4.11 -17.04 4.21
C HIS A 89 -5.29 -17.70 3.50
N ARG A 90 -6.47 -17.74 4.13
CA ARG A 90 -7.68 -18.35 3.56
C ARG A 90 -8.67 -17.34 2.98
N HIS A 91 -8.80 -16.18 3.61
CA HIS A 91 -9.84 -15.20 3.30
C HIS A 91 -9.31 -13.83 2.82
N GLY A 92 -7.99 -13.66 2.82
CA GLY A 92 -7.31 -12.40 2.51
C GLY A 92 -7.20 -11.44 3.71
N TYR A 93 -6.17 -10.59 3.68
CA TYR A 93 -5.90 -9.61 4.72
C TYR A 93 -7.05 -8.64 5.01
N PRO A 94 -7.79 -8.10 4.02
CA PRO A 94 -8.89 -7.17 4.31
C PRO A 94 -10.04 -7.81 5.11
N ALA A 95 -10.36 -9.08 4.81
CA ALA A 95 -11.40 -9.82 5.53
C ALA A 95 -10.92 -10.22 6.93
N ALA A 96 -9.68 -10.69 7.05
CA ALA A 96 -9.05 -11.04 8.32
C ALA A 96 -8.97 -9.84 9.27
N TYR A 97 -8.49 -8.70 8.77
CA TYR A 97 -8.40 -7.48 9.55
C TYR A 97 -9.77 -7.04 10.08
N LYS A 98 -10.80 -7.09 9.23
CA LYS A 98 -12.17 -6.76 9.65
C LYS A 98 -12.71 -7.76 10.68
N HIS A 99 -12.38 -9.04 10.56
CA HIS A 99 -12.82 -10.08 11.47
C HIS A 99 -12.27 -9.89 12.89
N TYR A 100 -10.97 -9.61 13.02
CA TYR A 100 -10.29 -9.48 14.32
C TYR A 100 -10.26 -8.05 14.88
N PHE A 101 -10.13 -7.03 14.03
CA PHE A 101 -9.95 -5.63 14.42
C PHE A 101 -11.14 -4.73 14.05
N GLY A 102 -12.05 -5.18 13.19
CA GLY A 102 -13.20 -4.40 12.71
C GLY A 102 -14.24 -4.06 13.79
N GLY A 103 -14.23 -4.77 14.93
CA GLY A 103 -15.09 -4.49 16.08
C GLY A 103 -14.74 -3.23 16.88
N ARG A 104 -13.58 -2.60 16.64
CA ARG A 104 -13.07 -1.47 17.46
C ARG A 104 -13.60 -0.09 17.04
N ARG A 105 -14.73 -0.01 16.32
CA ARG A 105 -15.43 1.27 16.03
C ARG A 105 -16.53 1.60 17.05
N ARG A 106 -16.33 1.28 18.32
CA ARG A 106 -17.16 1.81 19.41
C ARG A 106 -16.29 2.23 20.58
N THR A 107 -15.78 3.44 20.52
CA THR A 107 -15.72 4.40 21.63
C THR A 107 -15.05 5.72 21.19
N LYS A 108 -15.89 6.71 20.91
CA LYS A 108 -15.76 8.04 21.51
C LYS A 108 -17.15 8.61 21.71
#